data_AF-A0A968Y3F5-F1
#
_entry.id   AF-A0A968Y3F5-F1
#
_cell.length_a   1.000
_cell.length_b   1.000
_cell.length_c   1.000
_cell.angle_alpha   90.00
_cell.angle_beta   90.00
_cell.angle_gamma   90.00
#
_symmetry.space_group_name_H-M   'P 1'
#
loop_
_entity.id
_entity.type
_entity.pdbx_description
1 polymer ?
#
loop_
_entity_poly.entity_id
_entity_poly.type
_entity_poly.pdbx_seq_one_letter_code
_entity_poly.pdbx_strand_id
1 'polypeptide(L)'
;MTEKIQETENLDRAMILESVEFEAVKQGRLLVVVIGINEYVHWKQLNNAVQDAIGLQQTLIEKLGFAAPIPPLLNEAATKDAIESLIEDRLREELLEDDNLVLFFAGHGHTRIDKVGGKDVGETGFIVPVEARGPQEYWSDYIQIEPFLQSISKLPARHILVIIDSCHSGFALGEARKNFRGDADRYEKDLSSRISRKVITSARRKQLAQDGGPLPGHSLFTGILINGFNLGTAYSDRNGFITSSALGLFLQQEVGTASGSHQTPDFGSFYLDARGEMVIPLRNQSFDALKNRAFLALQKGEFTTFKELVREIVNLKPSSPEALYLQYRLMIVEGDFQKALLLINQLLEIDLERAVIPLSNYDLTATLLQIQENLNLLELQEESNFPLKIELLTGSHKDTLAKVKEDRIDKNNIYSVESQGFGQLKIENLAASTLYVYAIKIDSDGRVTAGRLWENEGVLSNGLQPQETELSYTFVFNDRLGVCERYLLSSRIIISHLSVPQFLFNVAPPEINRDDLDVINLKNLVVKQVIRYQILPPSSEICSGNTIKPTSIAI
;
A
#
# COMPACT_ATOMS: atom_id res chain seq x y z
N MET A 1 5.48 -22.65 -61.28
CA MET A 1 5.70 -21.60 -60.27
C MET A 1 4.60 -21.70 -59.20
N THR A 2 4.28 -22.93 -58.79
CA THR A 2 3.05 -23.25 -58.05
C THR A 2 3.28 -24.37 -57.02
N GLU A 3 4.55 -24.75 -56.79
CA GLU A 3 4.96 -25.69 -55.73
C GLU A 3 5.83 -25.02 -54.66
N LYS A 4 6.27 -23.77 -54.88
CA LYS A 4 7.05 -22.99 -53.90
C LYS A 4 6.22 -22.02 -53.04
N ILE A 5 4.90 -22.00 -53.23
CA ILE A 5 3.97 -21.17 -52.43
C ILE A 5 3.27 -22.02 -51.35
N GLN A 6 3.20 -23.34 -51.52
CA GLN A 6 2.57 -24.26 -50.56
C GLN A 6 3.48 -24.68 -49.39
N GLU A 7 4.81 -24.53 -49.50
CA GLU A 7 5.73 -24.77 -48.38
C GLU A 7 5.82 -23.59 -47.40
N THR A 8 5.48 -22.37 -47.83
CA THR A 8 5.43 -21.19 -46.95
C THR A 8 4.10 -21.06 -46.20
N GLU A 9 3.00 -21.64 -46.71
CA GLU A 9 1.71 -21.61 -46.00
C GLU A 9 1.54 -22.72 -44.94
N ASN A 10 2.43 -23.72 -44.91
CA ASN A 10 2.41 -24.79 -43.90
C ASN A 10 3.38 -24.58 -42.71
N LEU A 11 4.22 -23.53 -42.76
CA LEU A 11 5.09 -23.13 -41.64
C LEU A 11 4.42 -22.14 -40.68
N ASP A 12 3.36 -21.44 -41.12
CA ASP A 12 2.59 -20.49 -40.30
C ASP A 12 1.34 -21.10 -39.62
N ARG A 13 1.14 -22.42 -39.74
CA ARG A 13 0.02 -23.16 -39.11
C ARG A 13 0.43 -24.15 -38.01
N ALA A 14 1.68 -24.10 -37.55
CA ALA A 14 2.16 -24.84 -36.38
C ALA A 14 2.53 -23.91 -35.23
N MET A 15 1.65 -22.97 -34.89
CA MET A 15 1.74 -22.20 -33.63
C MET A 15 0.37 -21.72 -33.14
N ILE A 16 -0.68 -22.50 -33.41
CA ILE A 16 -1.89 -22.43 -32.59
C ILE A 16 -1.51 -23.14 -31.29
N LEU A 17 -0.95 -22.38 -30.33
CA LEU A 17 -1.09 -22.74 -28.94
C LEU A 17 -2.59 -22.88 -28.72
N GLU A 18 -3.08 -24.11 -28.64
CA GLU A 18 -4.31 -24.38 -27.91
C GLU A 18 -4.14 -23.69 -26.57
N SER A 19 -4.89 -22.60 -26.38
CA SER A 19 -5.07 -21.98 -25.08
C SER A 19 -5.78 -23.01 -24.23
N VAL A 20 -4.99 -23.90 -23.61
CA VAL A 20 -5.43 -24.69 -22.48
C VAL A 20 -5.96 -23.66 -21.50
N GLU A 21 -7.28 -23.59 -21.34
CA GLU A 21 -7.91 -22.91 -20.23
C GLU A 21 -7.42 -23.63 -18.97
N PHE A 22 -6.34 -23.10 -18.41
CA PHE A 22 -5.85 -23.50 -17.11
C PHE A 22 -6.92 -23.10 -16.10
N GLU A 23 -7.61 -24.08 -15.51
CA GLU A 23 -8.24 -23.87 -14.21
C GLU A 23 -7.11 -23.51 -13.23
N ALA A 24 -6.93 -22.21 -13.02
CA ALA A 24 -5.99 -21.67 -12.06
C ALA A 24 -6.24 -22.33 -10.70
N VAL A 25 -5.20 -22.93 -10.12
CA VAL A 25 -5.23 -23.24 -8.69
C VAL A 25 -5.57 -21.93 -8.00
N LYS A 26 -6.64 -21.92 -7.22
CA LYS A 26 -7.07 -20.75 -6.45
C LYS A 26 -5.96 -20.46 -5.44
N GLN A 27 -5.02 -19.59 -5.80
CA GLN A 27 -3.94 -19.16 -4.92
C GLN A 27 -4.58 -18.25 -3.85
N GLY A 28 -4.41 -18.59 -2.57
CA GLY A 28 -4.86 -17.73 -1.47
C GLY A 28 -4.03 -16.45 -1.38
N ARG A 29 -4.33 -15.59 -0.41
CA ARG A 29 -3.71 -14.25 -0.33
C ARG A 29 -2.19 -14.37 -0.20
N LEU A 30 -1.46 -13.44 -0.81
CA LEU A 30 -0.02 -13.26 -0.58
C LEU A 30 0.14 -12.23 0.54
N LEU A 31 0.69 -12.63 1.69
CA LEU A 31 0.76 -11.81 2.89
C LEU A 31 2.21 -11.64 3.34
N VAL A 32 2.55 -10.45 3.82
CA VAL A 32 3.88 -10.15 4.35
C VAL A 32 3.76 -9.51 5.73
N VAL A 33 4.57 -9.99 6.67
CA VAL A 33 4.78 -9.38 7.99
C VAL A 33 6.26 -9.22 8.23
N VAL A 34 6.67 -8.05 8.73
CA VAL A 34 8.08 -7.70 8.91
C VAL A 34 8.36 -7.21 10.32
N ILE A 35 9.55 -7.55 10.80
CA ILE A 35 10.10 -7.15 12.10
C ILE A 35 11.50 -6.58 11.82
N GLY A 36 11.79 -5.38 12.33
CA GLY A 36 13.04 -4.67 12.04
C GLY A 36 13.48 -3.82 13.22
N ILE A 37 14.67 -4.09 13.75
CA ILE A 37 15.11 -3.45 15.01
C ILE A 37 16.48 -2.81 14.81
N ASN A 38 16.53 -1.48 14.89
CA ASN A 38 17.76 -0.70 14.91
C ASN A 38 18.11 -0.24 16.33
N GLU A 39 17.10 0.24 17.06
CA GLU A 39 17.28 1.03 18.29
C GLU A 39 17.19 0.17 19.56
N TYR A 40 18.13 -0.74 19.73
CA TYR A 40 18.19 -1.58 20.93
C TYR A 40 18.52 -0.79 22.19
N VAL A 41 17.87 -1.15 23.31
CA VAL A 41 18.07 -0.49 24.61
C VAL A 41 19.44 -0.82 25.21
N HIS A 42 19.86 -2.08 25.10
CA HIS A 42 21.09 -2.59 25.74
C HIS A 42 22.12 -3.16 24.77
N TRP A 43 21.78 -3.25 23.48
CA TRP A 43 22.66 -3.76 22.43
C TRP A 43 23.17 -2.62 21.56
N LYS A 44 24.23 -2.88 20.79
CA LYS A 44 24.73 -1.92 19.81
C LYS A 44 23.61 -1.61 18.80
N GLN A 45 23.37 -0.33 18.52
CA GLN A 45 22.39 0.04 17.50
C GLN A 45 22.81 -0.45 16.10
N LEU A 46 21.81 -0.76 15.28
CA LEU A 46 21.96 -1.07 13.86
C LEU A 46 21.45 0.10 13.02
N ASN A 47 21.85 0.14 11.74
CA ASN A 47 21.46 1.23 10.84
C ASN A 47 20.42 0.80 9.80
N ASN A 48 20.45 -0.47 9.38
CA ASN A 48 19.72 -0.91 8.18
C ASN A 48 18.47 -1.78 8.48
N ALA A 49 18.33 -2.36 9.67
CA ALA A 49 17.31 -3.40 9.93
C ALA A 49 15.87 -2.90 9.74
N VAL A 50 15.58 -1.67 10.18
CA VAL A 50 14.26 -1.04 9.96
C VAL A 50 14.03 -0.80 8.47
N GLN A 51 15.04 -0.25 7.78
CA GLN A 51 14.94 0.05 6.35
C GLN A 51 14.81 -1.23 5.52
N ASP A 52 15.52 -2.29 5.88
CA ASP A 52 15.43 -3.64 5.29
C ASP A 52 14.02 -4.21 5.39
N ALA A 53 13.43 -4.19 6.60
CA ALA A 53 12.07 -4.65 6.83
C ALA A 53 11.05 -3.87 5.99
N ILE A 54 11.12 -2.53 6.00
CA ILE A 54 10.20 -1.66 5.25
C ILE A 54 10.37 -1.84 3.74
N GLY A 55 11.60 -1.82 3.24
CA GLY A 55 11.87 -1.88 1.80
C GLY A 55 11.49 -3.23 1.20
N LEU A 56 11.68 -4.34 1.93
CA LEU A 56 11.19 -5.64 1.49
C LEU A 56 9.65 -5.67 1.48
N GLN A 57 9.00 -5.21 2.56
CA GLN A 57 7.54 -5.14 2.63
C GLN A 57 6.96 -4.34 1.47
N GLN A 58 7.50 -3.15 1.20
CA GLN A 58 7.10 -2.30 0.08
C GLN A 58 7.31 -3.00 -1.27
N THR A 59 8.47 -3.62 -1.48
CA THR A 59 8.76 -4.35 -2.72
C THR A 59 7.75 -5.46 -2.98
N LEU A 60 7.43 -6.25 -1.96
CA LEU A 60 6.46 -7.35 -2.06
C LEU A 60 5.04 -6.83 -2.33
N ILE A 61 4.61 -5.75 -1.66
CA ILE A 61 3.28 -5.15 -1.83
C ILE A 61 3.14 -4.49 -3.20
N GLU A 62 4.07 -3.59 -3.52
CA GLU A 62 3.99 -2.75 -4.70
C GLU A 62 4.25 -3.52 -5.99
N LYS A 63 5.12 -4.55 -5.99
CA LYS A 63 5.48 -5.24 -7.24
C LYS A 63 4.92 -6.63 -7.37
N LEU A 64 4.74 -7.34 -6.26
CA LEU A 64 4.41 -8.76 -6.29
C LEU A 64 2.98 -9.04 -5.79
N GLY A 65 2.22 -8.00 -5.44
CA GLY A 65 0.80 -8.12 -5.07
C GLY A 65 0.56 -8.67 -3.67
N PHE A 66 1.55 -8.57 -2.78
CA PHE A 66 1.35 -8.93 -1.37
C PHE A 66 0.47 -7.89 -0.66
N ALA A 67 -0.15 -8.30 0.44
CA ALA A 67 -0.81 -7.42 1.39
C ALA A 67 -0.13 -7.53 2.77
N ALA A 68 -0.23 -6.47 3.57
CA ALA A 68 0.27 -6.45 4.95
C ALA A 68 -0.88 -6.07 5.90
N PRO A 69 -1.78 -7.02 6.23
CA PRO A 69 -2.89 -6.75 7.13
C PRO A 69 -2.41 -6.48 8.56
N ILE A 70 -1.23 -7.00 8.90
CA ILE A 70 -0.61 -6.79 10.20
C ILE A 70 0.47 -5.68 10.14
N PRO A 71 0.36 -4.66 11.00
CA PRO A 71 1.42 -3.72 11.38
C PRO A 71 2.85 -4.28 11.43
N PRO A 72 3.88 -3.62 10.85
CA PRO A 72 5.26 -4.02 11.09
C PRO A 72 5.64 -3.76 12.56
N LEU A 73 6.48 -4.63 13.15
CA LEU A 73 7.04 -4.42 14.48
C LEU A 73 8.43 -3.82 14.35
N LEU A 74 8.56 -2.51 14.55
CA LEU A 74 9.83 -1.80 14.40
C LEU A 74 10.29 -1.15 15.71
N ASN A 75 11.61 -1.15 15.93
CA ASN A 75 12.27 -0.54 17.10
C ASN A 75 11.54 -0.82 18.42
N GLU A 76 11.07 0.22 19.14
CA GLU A 76 10.42 0.08 20.45
C GLU A 76 9.19 -0.84 20.45
N ALA A 77 8.55 -1.06 19.30
CA ALA A 77 7.38 -1.94 19.18
C ALA A 77 7.78 -3.43 19.09
N ALA A 78 9.04 -3.75 18.79
CA ALA A 78 9.52 -5.11 18.59
C ALA A 78 10.01 -5.74 19.92
N THR A 79 9.13 -5.74 20.92
CA THR A 79 9.39 -6.39 22.20
C THR A 79 9.29 -7.90 22.11
N LYS A 80 9.84 -8.62 23.10
CA LYS A 80 9.72 -10.08 23.15
C LYS A 80 8.26 -10.52 23.11
N ASP A 81 7.46 -9.90 23.98
CA ASP A 81 6.02 -10.15 24.11
C ASP A 81 5.27 -9.85 22.80
N ALA A 82 5.58 -8.73 22.13
CA ALA A 82 4.95 -8.38 20.86
C ALA A 82 5.31 -9.36 19.73
N ILE A 83 6.56 -9.84 19.67
CA ILE A 83 7.01 -10.82 18.67
C ILE A 83 6.37 -12.18 18.92
N GLU A 84 6.25 -12.61 20.19
CA GLU A 84 5.59 -13.87 20.54
C GLU A 84 4.06 -13.80 20.28
N SER A 85 3.39 -12.73 20.71
CA SER A 85 1.96 -12.49 20.46
C SER A 85 1.63 -12.36 18.97
N LEU A 86 2.55 -11.81 18.17
CA LEU A 86 2.40 -11.78 16.71
C LEU A 86 2.15 -13.19 16.14
N ILE A 87 2.88 -14.19 16.62
CA ILE A 87 2.76 -15.58 16.14
C ILE A 87 1.60 -16.30 16.82
N GLU A 88 1.51 -16.24 18.15
CA GLU A 88 0.57 -17.06 18.92
C GLU A 88 -0.88 -16.55 18.83
N ASP A 89 -1.06 -15.24 18.68
CA ASP A 89 -2.39 -14.62 18.68
C ASP A 89 -2.73 -14.04 17.29
N ARG A 90 -1.98 -13.02 16.85
CA ARG A 90 -2.42 -12.14 15.74
C ARG A 90 -2.44 -12.85 14.39
N LEU A 91 -1.36 -13.54 14.04
CA LEU A 91 -1.30 -14.29 12.79
C LEU A 91 -2.24 -15.49 12.79
N ARG A 92 -2.54 -16.05 13.96
CA ARG A 92 -3.46 -17.18 14.08
C ARG A 92 -4.90 -16.79 13.78
N GLU A 93 -5.28 -15.55 14.13
CA GLU A 93 -6.59 -14.97 13.83
C GLU A 93 -6.69 -14.47 12.38
N GLU A 94 -5.62 -13.88 11.84
CA GLU A 94 -5.62 -13.26 10.50
C GLU A 94 -5.55 -14.27 9.34
N LEU A 95 -4.79 -15.37 9.51
CA LEU A 95 -4.45 -16.26 8.41
C LEU A 95 -5.54 -17.29 8.10
N LEU A 96 -5.80 -17.50 6.81
CA LEU A 96 -6.66 -18.55 6.28
C LEU A 96 -5.84 -19.72 5.73
N GLU A 97 -6.48 -20.89 5.56
CA GLU A 97 -5.81 -22.13 5.15
C GLU A 97 -5.11 -22.06 3.79
N ASP A 98 -5.58 -21.22 2.87
CA ASP A 98 -5.03 -21.06 1.52
C ASP A 98 -3.94 -19.98 1.42
N ASP A 99 -3.73 -19.20 2.48
CA ASP A 99 -2.84 -18.03 2.46
C ASP A 99 -1.35 -18.41 2.34
N ASN A 100 -0.56 -17.44 1.88
CA ASN A 100 0.88 -17.52 1.70
C ASN A 100 1.54 -16.42 2.53
N LEU A 101 2.30 -16.77 3.57
CA LEU A 101 2.93 -15.80 4.47
C LEU A 101 4.44 -15.71 4.23
N VAL A 102 4.94 -14.50 3.98
CA VAL A 102 6.34 -14.15 4.17
C VAL A 102 6.49 -13.46 5.52
N LEU A 103 7.27 -14.07 6.42
CA LEU A 103 7.66 -13.47 7.69
C LEU A 103 9.14 -13.07 7.61
N PHE A 104 9.43 -11.77 7.71
CA PHE A 104 10.80 -11.25 7.63
C PHE A 104 11.24 -10.68 8.98
N PHE A 105 12.45 -11.03 9.40
CA PHE A 105 13.10 -10.45 10.57
C PHE A 105 14.47 -9.87 10.18
N ALA A 106 14.73 -8.62 10.54
CA ALA A 106 16.06 -8.02 10.50
C ALA A 106 16.45 -7.46 11.88
N GLY A 107 17.65 -7.79 12.35
CA GLY A 107 18.11 -7.38 13.67
C GLY A 107 19.33 -8.15 14.18
N HIS A 108 19.57 -8.08 15.49
CA HIS A 108 20.58 -8.88 16.15
C HIS A 108 20.11 -10.32 16.30
N GLY A 109 21.01 -11.24 15.99
CA GLY A 109 20.93 -12.63 16.37
C GLY A 109 22.08 -12.97 17.32
N HIS A 110 21.86 -13.96 18.19
CA HIS A 110 22.88 -14.45 19.10
C HIS A 110 22.89 -15.97 19.17
N THR A 111 23.98 -16.54 19.67
CA THR A 111 24.13 -17.99 19.77
C THR A 111 24.71 -18.38 21.10
N ARG A 112 24.07 -19.36 21.75
CA ARG A 112 24.61 -20.02 22.95
C ARG A 112 25.21 -21.36 22.55
N ILE A 113 26.45 -21.60 22.96
CA ILE A 113 27.09 -22.93 22.86
C ILE A 113 26.98 -23.59 24.23
N ASP A 114 26.22 -24.68 24.30
CA ASP A 114 26.04 -25.45 25.52
C ASP A 114 27.23 -26.40 25.72
N LYS A 115 27.75 -26.45 26.95
CA LYS A 115 28.94 -27.25 27.29
C LYS A 115 28.64 -28.21 28.44
N VAL A 116 28.98 -29.48 28.26
CA VAL A 116 28.94 -30.51 29.32
C VAL A 116 30.33 -31.12 29.47
N GLY A 117 30.88 -31.08 30.69
CA GLY A 117 32.24 -31.58 30.95
C GLY A 117 33.33 -30.85 30.14
N GLY A 118 33.12 -29.58 29.79
CA GLY A 118 34.03 -28.78 28.98
C GLY A 118 33.98 -29.04 27.46
N LYS A 119 33.09 -29.93 27.00
CA LYS A 119 32.87 -30.22 25.58
C LYS A 119 31.59 -29.54 25.09
N ASP A 120 31.64 -28.98 23.90
CA ASP A 120 30.46 -28.44 23.22
C ASP A 120 29.49 -29.60 22.92
N VAL A 121 28.26 -29.49 23.41
CA VAL A 121 27.20 -30.50 23.24
C VAL A 121 26.01 -30.01 22.43
N GLY A 122 25.91 -28.70 22.21
CA GLY A 122 24.80 -28.10 21.48
C GLY A 122 25.05 -26.63 21.16
N GLU A 123 24.32 -26.13 20.18
CA GLU A 123 24.34 -24.74 19.75
C GLU A 123 22.88 -24.29 19.59
N THR A 124 22.48 -23.23 20.29
CA THR A 124 21.12 -22.67 20.23
C THR A 124 21.18 -21.27 19.63
N GLY A 125 20.43 -21.05 18.54
CA GLY A 125 20.28 -19.74 17.90
C GLY A 125 19.14 -18.93 18.49
N PHE A 126 19.33 -17.62 18.58
CA PHE A 126 18.38 -16.69 19.19
C PHE A 126 18.18 -15.45 18.32
N ILE A 127 16.94 -14.95 18.32
CA ILE A 127 16.57 -13.58 17.95
C ILE A 127 16.65 -12.72 19.23
N VAL A 128 17.15 -11.49 19.10
CA VAL A 128 17.25 -10.52 20.18
C VAL A 128 16.14 -9.47 20.05
N PRO A 129 15.18 -9.40 20.99
CA PRO A 129 14.20 -8.31 21.07
C PRO A 129 14.80 -6.97 21.48
N VAL A 130 14.08 -5.86 21.24
CA VAL A 130 14.60 -4.49 21.43
C VAL A 130 15.06 -4.19 22.87
N GLU A 131 14.33 -4.71 23.85
CA GLU A 131 14.52 -4.51 25.29
C GLU A 131 15.43 -5.55 25.94
N ALA A 132 15.92 -6.53 25.17
CA ALA A 132 16.65 -7.64 25.73
C ALA A 132 17.99 -7.19 26.33
N ARG A 133 18.30 -7.67 27.54
CA ARG A 133 19.53 -7.29 28.24
C ARG A 133 20.77 -7.83 27.50
N GLY A 134 21.89 -7.11 27.63
CA GLY A 134 23.12 -7.29 26.86
C GLY A 134 23.68 -8.73 26.85
N PRO A 135 24.64 -9.03 25.94
CA PRO A 135 25.05 -10.40 25.67
C PRO A 135 25.65 -11.07 26.91
N GLN A 136 25.16 -12.28 27.21
CA GLN A 136 25.72 -13.30 28.12
C GLN A 136 25.16 -13.43 29.55
N GLU A 137 24.20 -12.62 29.99
CA GLU A 137 23.65 -12.76 31.36
C GLU A 137 22.16 -13.14 31.42
N TYR A 138 21.40 -12.96 30.32
CA TYR A 138 19.94 -13.06 30.34
C TYR A 138 19.34 -13.76 29.11
N TRP A 139 19.74 -15.02 28.87
CA TRP A 139 19.21 -15.83 27.75
C TRP A 139 17.67 -15.97 27.74
N SER A 140 17.01 -15.75 28.88
CA SER A 140 15.54 -15.71 29.01
C SER A 140 14.89 -14.56 28.27
N ASP A 141 15.63 -13.49 27.98
CA ASP A 141 15.12 -12.30 27.31
C ASP A 141 15.13 -12.46 25.78
N TYR A 142 15.80 -13.48 25.28
CA TYR A 142 15.90 -13.76 23.85
C TYR A 142 14.81 -14.75 23.42
N ILE A 143 14.57 -14.82 22.11
CA ILE A 143 13.63 -15.77 21.51
C ILE A 143 14.44 -16.86 20.83
N GLN A 144 14.26 -18.11 21.24
CA GLN A 144 14.93 -19.25 20.60
C GLN A 144 14.34 -19.48 19.21
N ILE A 145 15.19 -19.52 18.18
CA ILE A 145 14.76 -19.64 16.78
C ILE A 145 14.00 -20.95 16.54
N GLU A 146 14.45 -22.05 17.15
CA GLU A 146 13.86 -23.36 16.88
C GLU A 146 12.42 -23.53 17.43
N PRO A 147 12.13 -23.24 18.72
CA PRO A 147 10.76 -23.13 19.21
C PRO A 147 9.91 -22.12 18.42
N PHE A 148 10.51 -20.98 18.04
CA PHE A 148 9.82 -19.96 17.25
C PHE A 148 9.37 -20.48 15.88
N LEU A 149 10.25 -21.15 15.13
CA LEU A 149 9.91 -21.81 13.87
C LEU A 149 8.89 -22.94 14.06
N GLN A 150 8.95 -23.66 15.18
CA GLN A 150 7.96 -24.69 15.51
C GLN A 150 6.57 -24.08 15.72
N SER A 151 6.44 -22.95 16.42
CA SER A 151 5.18 -22.22 16.54
C SER A 151 4.68 -21.71 15.20
N ILE A 152 5.55 -21.05 14.41
CA ILE A 152 5.22 -20.58 13.06
C ILE A 152 4.71 -21.72 12.17
N SER A 153 5.30 -22.92 12.28
CA SER A 153 4.90 -24.05 11.43
C SER A 153 3.43 -24.46 11.57
N LYS A 154 2.83 -24.17 12.74
CA LYS A 154 1.46 -24.54 13.11
C LYS A 154 0.43 -23.48 12.71
N LEU A 155 0.86 -22.35 12.15
CA LEU A 155 -0.05 -21.35 11.58
C LEU A 155 -0.86 -21.95 10.41
N PRO A 156 -2.10 -21.48 10.18
CA PRO A 156 -3.02 -22.12 9.25
C PRO A 156 -2.63 -21.94 7.77
N ALA A 157 -1.86 -20.90 7.43
CA ALA A 157 -1.44 -20.62 6.06
C ALA A 157 -0.83 -21.84 5.34
N ARG A 158 -1.19 -22.02 4.07
CA ARG A 158 -0.68 -23.12 3.23
C ARG A 158 0.82 -23.05 3.07
N HIS A 159 1.33 -21.86 2.77
CA HIS A 159 2.75 -21.63 2.48
C HIS A 159 3.32 -20.60 3.44
N ILE A 160 4.44 -20.91 4.09
CA ILE A 160 5.15 -19.97 4.96
C ILE A 160 6.62 -19.95 4.58
N LEU A 161 7.12 -18.75 4.29
CA LEU A 161 8.52 -18.45 4.06
C LEU A 161 9.01 -17.51 5.17
N VAL A 162 9.93 -17.98 6.00
CA VAL A 162 10.60 -17.18 7.03
C VAL A 162 11.95 -16.70 6.49
N ILE A 163 12.23 -15.42 6.56
CA ILE A 163 13.50 -14.83 6.14
C ILE A 163 14.13 -14.12 7.34
N ILE A 164 15.33 -14.54 7.72
CA ILE A 164 16.05 -14.02 8.90
C ILE A 164 17.33 -13.35 8.44
N ASP A 165 17.33 -12.02 8.41
CA ASP A 165 18.51 -11.19 8.19
C ASP A 165 19.15 -10.77 9.51
N SER A 166 19.88 -11.69 10.11
CA SER A 166 20.61 -11.43 11.36
C SER A 166 21.96 -12.14 11.37
N CYS A 167 22.94 -11.52 12.01
CA CYS A 167 24.18 -12.19 12.40
C CYS A 167 23.85 -13.46 13.20
N HIS A 168 24.65 -14.53 13.07
CA HIS A 168 24.50 -15.73 13.89
C HIS A 168 23.19 -16.54 13.72
N SER A 169 22.41 -16.26 12.67
CA SER A 169 21.17 -16.98 12.32
C SER A 169 21.38 -18.43 11.84
N GLY A 170 22.61 -18.78 11.46
CA GLY A 170 22.98 -20.09 10.95
C GLY A 170 23.11 -21.18 12.02
N PHE A 171 22.08 -21.33 12.85
CA PHE A 171 21.79 -22.57 13.56
C PHE A 171 21.85 -23.71 12.54
N ALA A 172 22.58 -24.78 12.85
CA ALA A 172 22.58 -25.96 12.02
C ALA A 172 21.12 -26.40 11.87
N LEU A 173 20.56 -26.34 10.66
CA LEU A 173 19.25 -26.89 10.24
C LEU A 173 19.19 -28.43 10.43
N GLY A 174 19.85 -28.96 11.46
CA GLY A 174 20.27 -30.34 11.66
C GLY A 174 19.11 -31.31 11.81
N GLU A 175 17.94 -30.84 12.28
CA GLU A 175 16.69 -31.61 12.27
C GLU A 175 15.70 -31.16 11.18
N ALA A 176 15.91 -29.98 10.60
CA ALA A 176 15.07 -29.38 9.57
C ALA A 176 15.37 -29.93 8.14
N ARG A 177 16.44 -30.72 7.98
CA ARG A 177 16.80 -31.35 6.71
C ARG A 177 16.03 -32.66 6.47
N LYS A 178 15.03 -32.61 5.59
CA LYS A 178 14.58 -33.79 4.82
C LYS A 178 14.98 -33.65 3.35
N ASN A 179 15.76 -34.63 2.89
CA ASN A 179 16.30 -34.89 1.56
C ASN A 179 15.64 -34.15 0.37
N PHE A 180 16.45 -33.34 -0.32
CA PHE A 180 16.20 -32.86 -1.69
C PHE A 180 16.70 -33.90 -2.70
N ARG A 181 15.79 -34.47 -3.51
CA ARG A 181 16.06 -34.99 -4.86
C ARG A 181 14.85 -34.66 -5.71
N GLY A 182 15.01 -33.73 -6.63
CA GLY A 182 13.98 -33.33 -7.58
C GLY A 182 13.87 -34.32 -8.72
N ASP A 183 12.63 -34.58 -9.14
CA ASP A 183 12.31 -35.03 -10.48
C ASP A 183 11.50 -33.88 -11.11
N ALA A 184 12.03 -33.31 -12.19
CA ALA A 184 11.40 -32.21 -12.91
C ALA A 184 10.39 -32.80 -13.89
N ASP A 185 9.13 -32.34 -13.82
CA ASP A 185 8.14 -32.29 -14.94
C ASP A 185 6.64 -32.34 -14.49
N ARG A 186 6.33 -32.09 -13.20
CA ARG A 186 4.94 -31.79 -12.75
C ARG A 186 4.90 -30.63 -11.75
N TYR A 187 5.30 -29.44 -12.22
CA TYR A 187 5.95 -28.49 -11.32
C TYR A 187 5.04 -27.48 -10.59
N GLU A 188 3.81 -27.19 -11.01
CA GLU A 188 3.04 -26.08 -10.39
C GLU A 188 1.82 -26.53 -9.56
N LYS A 189 0.96 -27.41 -10.10
CA LYS A 189 -0.29 -27.83 -9.42
C LYS A 189 -0.02 -28.74 -8.20
N ASP A 190 1.01 -29.59 -8.26
CA ASP A 190 1.36 -30.51 -7.17
C ASP A 190 2.13 -29.79 -6.05
N LEU A 191 3.05 -28.86 -6.39
CA LEU A 191 3.86 -28.12 -5.41
C LEU A 191 3.07 -27.00 -4.70
N SER A 192 2.19 -26.29 -5.40
CA SER A 192 1.35 -25.24 -4.80
C SER A 192 0.22 -25.78 -3.92
N SER A 193 -0.14 -27.07 -4.06
CA SER A 193 -1.21 -27.70 -3.29
C SER A 193 -0.76 -28.25 -1.93
N ARG A 194 0.54 -28.52 -1.76
CA ARG A 194 1.11 -29.07 -0.52
C ARG A 194 1.49 -27.95 0.45
N ILE A 195 1.51 -28.27 1.74
CA ILE A 195 1.99 -27.35 2.78
C ILE A 195 3.48 -27.08 2.58
N SER A 196 3.87 -25.81 2.57
CA SER A 196 5.27 -25.35 2.52
C SER A 196 5.67 -24.62 3.80
N ARG A 197 6.83 -24.98 4.35
CA ARG A 197 7.46 -24.35 5.51
C ARG A 197 8.95 -24.19 5.21
N LYS A 198 9.35 -23.04 4.69
CA LYS A 198 10.73 -22.74 4.27
C LYS A 198 11.35 -21.62 5.10
N VAL A 199 12.65 -21.70 5.34
CA VAL A 199 13.42 -20.64 5.99
C VAL A 199 14.64 -20.28 5.15
N ILE A 200 14.98 -19.00 5.08
CA ILE A 200 16.20 -18.46 4.47
C ILE A 200 16.89 -17.59 5.53
N THR A 201 18.19 -17.80 5.76
CA THR A 201 18.99 -17.02 6.71
C THR A 201 20.12 -16.30 6.00
N SER A 202 20.45 -15.07 6.40
CA SER A 202 21.44 -14.25 5.70
C SER A 202 22.89 -14.67 5.92
N ALA A 203 23.18 -15.49 6.93
CA ALA A 203 24.54 -15.95 7.22
C ALA A 203 24.57 -17.33 7.91
N ARG A 204 25.73 -18.01 7.83
CA ARG A 204 26.02 -19.24 8.58
C ARG A 204 26.84 -18.92 9.83
N ARG A 205 26.50 -19.54 10.98
CA ARG A 205 27.30 -19.49 12.24
C ARG A 205 27.83 -18.09 12.57
N LYS A 206 29.11 -17.98 12.99
CA LYS A 206 29.81 -16.78 13.50
C LYS A 206 30.01 -15.63 12.50
N GLN A 207 29.33 -15.65 11.36
CA GLN A 207 29.42 -14.60 10.35
C GLN A 207 28.54 -13.41 10.73
N LEU A 208 29.06 -12.20 10.54
CA LEU A 208 28.33 -10.95 10.71
C LEU A 208 27.58 -10.62 9.42
N ALA A 209 26.35 -10.14 9.55
CA ALA A 209 25.64 -9.49 8.46
C ALA A 209 26.36 -8.19 8.10
N GLN A 210 26.47 -7.89 6.80
CA GLN A 210 27.25 -6.77 6.31
C GLN A 210 26.36 -5.60 5.91
N ASP A 211 26.72 -4.41 6.41
CA ASP A 211 26.15 -3.12 6.00
C ASP A 211 26.69 -2.69 4.64
N GLY A 212 25.88 -1.97 3.84
CA GLY A 212 26.30 -1.39 2.56
C GLY A 212 26.09 -2.32 1.38
N GLY A 213 24.85 -2.76 1.17
CA GLY A 213 24.45 -3.57 0.04
C GLY A 213 24.36 -2.82 -1.30
N PRO A 214 23.94 -3.51 -2.38
CA PRO A 214 23.79 -2.91 -3.70
C PRO A 214 22.67 -1.87 -3.78
N LEU A 215 21.82 -1.79 -2.75
CA LEU A 215 20.77 -0.80 -2.60
C LEU A 215 21.12 0.11 -1.41
N PRO A 216 21.25 1.44 -1.60
CA PRO A 216 21.57 2.36 -0.52
C PRO A 216 20.56 2.27 0.64
N GLY A 217 21.05 2.25 1.88
CA GLY A 217 20.22 2.15 3.08
C GLY A 217 19.81 0.72 3.46
N HIS A 218 20.27 -0.30 2.73
CA HIS A 218 19.95 -1.69 2.98
C HIS A 218 21.18 -2.55 3.29
N SER A 219 20.98 -3.66 4.00
CA SER A 219 22.02 -4.68 4.17
C SER A 219 22.40 -5.30 2.82
N LEU A 220 23.56 -5.96 2.75
CA LEU A 220 23.97 -6.70 1.56
C LEU A 220 22.93 -7.75 1.15
N PHE A 221 22.47 -8.54 2.12
CA PHE A 221 21.51 -9.61 1.90
C PHE A 221 20.15 -9.07 1.43
N THR A 222 19.58 -8.11 2.16
CA THR A 222 18.26 -7.57 1.84
C THR A 222 18.29 -6.72 0.57
N GLY A 223 19.37 -5.96 0.32
CA GLY A 223 19.56 -5.23 -0.94
C GLY A 223 19.59 -6.15 -2.17
N ILE A 224 20.26 -7.31 -2.08
CA ILE A 224 20.27 -8.33 -3.14
C ILE A 224 18.88 -8.96 -3.31
N LEU A 225 18.18 -9.27 -2.22
CA LEU A 225 16.80 -9.79 -2.26
C LEU A 225 15.84 -8.82 -2.97
N ILE A 226 15.84 -7.56 -2.56
CA ILE A 226 15.00 -6.51 -3.15
C ILE A 226 15.35 -6.33 -4.62
N ASN A 227 16.62 -6.28 -5.00
CA ASN A 227 17.03 -6.20 -6.40
C ASN A 227 16.62 -7.44 -7.20
N GLY A 228 16.70 -8.63 -6.61
CA GLY A 228 16.25 -9.89 -7.19
C GLY A 228 14.78 -9.85 -7.63
N PHE A 229 13.92 -9.29 -6.78
CA PHE A 229 12.51 -9.04 -7.11
C PHE A 229 12.33 -7.89 -8.09
N ASN A 230 13.03 -6.77 -7.87
CA ASN A 230 12.86 -5.54 -8.65
C ASN A 230 13.28 -5.66 -10.10
N LEU A 231 14.42 -6.33 -10.34
CA LEU A 231 15.03 -6.49 -11.65
C LEU A 231 14.60 -7.81 -12.30
N GLY A 232 13.85 -8.64 -11.58
CA GLY A 232 13.55 -10.01 -11.99
C GLY A 232 14.83 -10.84 -12.21
N THR A 233 15.93 -10.53 -11.53
CA THR A 233 17.19 -11.29 -11.66
C THR A 233 17.20 -12.54 -10.80
N ALA A 234 16.27 -12.66 -9.85
CA ALA A 234 16.00 -13.93 -9.15
C ALA A 234 15.40 -15.01 -10.09
N TYR A 235 15.17 -14.65 -11.36
CA TYR A 235 14.56 -15.46 -12.39
C TYR A 235 15.56 -16.44 -13.04
N SER A 236 15.35 -17.74 -12.82
CA SER A 236 16.18 -18.80 -13.42
C SER A 236 15.53 -19.46 -14.64
N ASP A 237 14.21 -19.39 -14.79
CA ASP A 237 13.44 -20.25 -15.69
C ASP A 237 12.20 -19.53 -16.24
N ARG A 238 11.92 -19.73 -17.53
CA ARG A 238 11.10 -18.88 -18.43
C ARG A 238 9.59 -18.73 -18.10
N ASN A 239 9.15 -18.95 -16.86
CA ASN A 239 7.74 -19.08 -16.47
C ASN A 239 7.14 -17.87 -15.71
N GLY A 240 7.90 -16.81 -15.43
CA GLY A 240 7.43 -15.57 -14.80
C GLY A 240 7.20 -15.59 -13.28
N PHE A 241 7.68 -16.60 -12.55
CA PHE A 241 7.57 -16.70 -11.09
C PHE A 241 8.87 -17.25 -10.49
N ILE A 242 8.99 -17.20 -9.16
CA ILE A 242 10.05 -17.85 -8.38
C ILE A 242 9.46 -18.69 -7.25
N THR A 243 10.06 -19.85 -6.98
CA THR A 243 9.68 -20.67 -5.82
C THR A 243 10.49 -20.28 -4.58
N SER A 244 9.96 -20.54 -3.39
CA SER A 244 10.69 -20.33 -2.12
C SER A 244 12.08 -20.97 -2.10
N SER A 245 12.22 -22.20 -2.63
CA SER A 245 13.52 -22.87 -2.73
C SER A 245 14.45 -22.24 -3.77
N ALA A 246 13.93 -21.83 -4.93
CA ALA A 246 14.72 -21.14 -5.95
C ALA A 246 15.23 -19.77 -5.44
N LEU A 247 14.41 -19.05 -4.67
CA LEU A 247 14.80 -17.80 -4.03
C LEU A 247 15.95 -18.01 -3.03
N GLY A 248 15.88 -19.06 -2.21
CA GLY A 248 16.97 -19.43 -1.29
C GLY A 248 18.28 -19.73 -2.02
N LEU A 249 18.22 -20.46 -3.14
CA LEU A 249 19.37 -20.75 -3.98
C LEU A 249 19.97 -19.48 -4.61
N PHE A 250 19.12 -18.62 -5.18
CA PHE A 250 19.53 -17.33 -5.74
C PHE A 250 20.27 -16.48 -4.70
N LEU A 251 19.70 -16.32 -3.51
CA LEU A 251 20.33 -15.53 -2.44
C LEU A 251 21.64 -16.13 -1.97
N GLN A 252 21.72 -17.45 -1.83
CA GLN A 252 22.96 -18.13 -1.47
C GLN A 252 24.08 -17.88 -2.50
N GLN A 253 23.75 -17.90 -3.79
CA GLN A 253 24.70 -17.65 -4.87
C GLN A 253 25.14 -16.18 -4.89
N GLU A 254 24.20 -15.26 -5.04
CA GLU A 254 24.50 -13.83 -5.26
C GLU A 254 25.21 -13.20 -4.06
N VAL A 255 24.72 -13.46 -2.84
CA VAL A 255 25.36 -12.93 -1.61
C VAL A 255 26.71 -13.59 -1.38
N GLY A 256 26.84 -14.89 -1.67
CA GLY A 256 28.11 -15.61 -1.53
C GLY A 256 29.19 -15.15 -2.50
N THR A 257 28.80 -14.65 -3.68
CA THR A 257 29.73 -14.12 -4.70
C THR A 257 29.89 -12.60 -4.68
N ALA A 258 29.12 -11.88 -3.88
CA ALA A 258 29.19 -10.43 -3.80
C ALA A 258 30.57 -9.95 -3.31
N SER A 259 31.07 -8.88 -3.92
CA SER A 259 32.39 -8.33 -3.60
C SER A 259 32.50 -7.94 -2.13
N GLY A 260 33.45 -8.52 -1.41
CA GLY A 260 33.68 -8.25 0.01
C GLY A 260 32.74 -8.97 0.98
N SER A 261 31.85 -9.83 0.48
CA SER A 261 30.93 -10.61 1.30
C SER A 261 31.67 -11.63 2.17
N HIS A 262 31.31 -11.67 3.45
CA HIS A 262 31.68 -12.72 4.39
C HIS A 262 30.47 -13.56 4.82
N GLN A 263 29.34 -13.38 4.14
CA GLN A 263 28.08 -14.04 4.42
C GLN A 263 27.93 -15.28 3.53
N THR A 264 27.39 -16.34 4.11
CA THR A 264 26.94 -17.50 3.35
C THR A 264 25.49 -17.77 3.73
N PRO A 265 24.52 -17.25 2.97
CA PRO A 265 23.13 -17.55 3.25
C PRO A 265 22.87 -19.06 3.22
N ASP A 266 21.94 -19.49 4.07
CA ASP A 266 21.47 -20.87 4.10
C ASP A 266 19.96 -20.90 3.97
N PHE A 267 19.43 -22.02 3.49
CA PHE A 267 17.99 -22.18 3.33
C PHE A 267 17.59 -23.64 3.47
N GLY A 268 16.34 -23.87 3.83
CA GLY A 268 15.84 -25.22 4.04
C GLY A 268 14.35 -25.24 4.36
N SER A 269 13.85 -26.46 4.61
CA SER A 269 12.51 -26.65 5.14
C SER A 269 12.56 -26.72 6.68
N PHE A 270 11.46 -26.46 7.36
CA PHE A 270 11.34 -26.66 8.80
C PHE A 270 10.10 -27.51 9.14
N TYR A 271 9.73 -27.57 10.42
CA TYR A 271 8.61 -28.36 10.94
C TYR A 271 7.37 -28.29 10.06
N LEU A 272 6.66 -29.42 9.92
CA LEU A 272 5.39 -29.56 9.18
C LEU A 272 5.43 -29.23 7.67
N ASP A 273 6.62 -29.08 7.07
CA ASP A 273 6.75 -29.02 5.61
C ASP A 273 6.29 -30.33 4.94
N ALA A 274 5.45 -30.21 3.92
CA ALA A 274 4.97 -31.32 3.10
C ALA A 274 5.57 -31.28 1.68
N ARG A 275 6.76 -30.69 1.52
CA ARG A 275 7.43 -30.46 0.23
C ARG A 275 6.59 -29.61 -0.74
N GLY A 276 5.80 -28.69 -0.20
CA GLY A 276 5.21 -27.62 -0.99
C GLY A 276 6.24 -26.57 -1.37
N GLU A 277 5.85 -25.67 -2.27
CA GLU A 277 6.62 -24.47 -2.60
C GLU A 277 5.69 -23.26 -2.63
N MET A 278 6.13 -22.16 -2.01
CA MET A 278 5.49 -20.88 -2.24
C MET A 278 5.88 -20.41 -3.64
N VAL A 279 4.89 -20.11 -4.48
CA VAL A 279 5.09 -19.54 -5.81
C VAL A 279 4.87 -18.03 -5.74
N ILE A 280 5.95 -17.27 -5.93
CA ILE A 280 5.94 -15.80 -5.94
C ILE A 280 5.97 -15.35 -7.39
N PRO A 281 4.86 -14.77 -7.92
CA PRO A 281 4.86 -14.24 -9.27
C PRO A 281 5.84 -13.07 -9.37
N LEU A 282 6.80 -13.15 -10.29
CA LEU A 282 7.78 -12.07 -10.55
C LEU A 282 7.30 -11.12 -11.64
N ARG A 283 6.20 -11.46 -12.34
CA ARG A 283 5.57 -10.57 -13.32
C ARG A 283 4.86 -9.44 -12.58
N ASN A 284 5.36 -8.22 -12.77
CA ASN A 284 4.79 -6.94 -12.34
C ASN A 284 3.42 -6.59 -13.01
N GLN A 285 2.66 -7.61 -13.44
CA GLN A 285 1.38 -7.53 -14.15
C GLN A 285 0.29 -8.38 -13.48
N SER A 286 0.55 -8.97 -12.30
CA SER A 286 -0.54 -9.60 -11.56
C SER A 286 -1.60 -8.56 -11.23
N PHE A 287 -2.87 -8.97 -11.18
CA PHE A 287 -3.97 -8.07 -10.87
C PHE A 287 -3.72 -7.33 -9.53
N ASP A 288 -3.26 -8.04 -8.50
CA ASP A 288 -3.00 -7.45 -7.19
C ASP A 288 -1.79 -6.51 -7.18
N ALA A 289 -0.72 -6.80 -7.93
CA ALA A 289 0.41 -5.89 -8.07
C ALA A 289 0.00 -4.59 -8.78
N LEU A 290 -0.72 -4.70 -9.90
CA LEU A 290 -1.21 -3.54 -10.64
C LEU A 290 -2.18 -2.72 -9.78
N LYS A 291 -3.11 -3.37 -9.08
CA LYS A 291 -4.03 -2.77 -8.13
C LYS A 291 -3.30 -1.96 -7.07
N ASN A 292 -2.34 -2.57 -6.36
CA ASN A 292 -1.59 -1.89 -5.29
C ASN A 292 -0.83 -0.67 -5.81
N ARG A 293 -0.20 -0.78 -6.99
CA ARG A 293 0.47 0.36 -7.65
C ARG A 293 -0.51 1.45 -8.03
N ALA A 294 -1.72 1.10 -8.48
CA ALA A 294 -2.74 2.07 -8.83
C ALA A 294 -3.22 2.84 -7.58
N PHE A 295 -3.47 2.14 -6.47
CA PHE A 295 -3.78 2.78 -5.19
C PHE A 295 -2.67 3.73 -4.73
N LEU A 296 -1.41 3.30 -4.82
CA LEU A 296 -0.27 4.12 -4.43
C LEU A 296 -0.09 5.35 -5.33
N ALA A 297 -0.23 5.17 -6.65
CA ALA A 297 -0.16 6.28 -7.61
C ALA A 297 -1.28 7.31 -7.34
N LEU A 298 -2.50 6.83 -7.05
CA LEU A 298 -3.63 7.68 -6.67
C LEU A 298 -3.34 8.44 -5.36
N GLN A 299 -2.80 7.76 -4.34
CA GLN A 299 -2.41 8.35 -3.07
C GLN A 299 -1.31 9.40 -3.22
N LYS A 300 -0.38 9.19 -4.16
CA LYS A 300 0.73 10.10 -4.46
C LYS A 300 0.35 11.25 -5.40
N GLY A 301 -0.83 11.23 -6.01
CA GLY A 301 -1.22 12.21 -7.02
C GLY A 301 -0.54 12.03 -8.37
N GLU A 302 0.06 10.85 -8.61
CA GLU A 302 0.70 10.45 -9.87
C GLU A 302 -0.38 10.00 -10.88
N PHE A 303 -1.27 10.92 -11.27
CA PHE A 303 -2.47 10.60 -12.06
C PHE A 303 -2.15 10.04 -13.46
N THR A 304 -0.98 10.35 -14.02
CA THR A 304 -0.56 9.77 -15.31
C THR A 304 -0.31 8.26 -15.16
N THR A 305 0.50 7.88 -14.17
CA THR A 305 0.77 6.48 -13.82
C THR A 305 -0.51 5.75 -13.41
N PHE A 306 -1.34 6.40 -12.59
CA PHE A 306 -2.63 5.85 -12.16
C PHE A 306 -3.51 5.48 -13.36
N LYS A 307 -3.67 6.37 -14.34
CA LYS A 307 -4.47 6.14 -15.55
C LYS A 307 -3.97 4.94 -16.36
N GLU A 308 -2.65 4.80 -16.51
CA GLU A 308 -2.05 3.67 -17.23
C GLU A 308 -2.31 2.34 -16.51
N LEU A 309 -2.12 2.30 -15.20
CA LEU A 309 -2.37 1.11 -14.38
C LEU A 309 -3.84 0.71 -14.38
N VAL A 310 -4.77 1.66 -14.25
CA VAL A 310 -6.20 1.37 -14.30
C VAL A 310 -6.59 0.73 -15.62
N ARG A 311 -6.04 1.19 -16.76
CA ARG A 311 -6.31 0.53 -18.06
C ARG A 311 -5.88 -0.93 -18.06
N GLU A 312 -4.71 -1.26 -17.51
CA GLU A 312 -4.24 -2.64 -17.41
C GLU A 312 -5.13 -3.49 -16.50
N ILE A 313 -5.50 -2.96 -15.32
CA ILE A 313 -6.39 -3.62 -14.35
C ILE A 313 -7.74 -3.97 -14.98
N VAL A 314 -8.33 -3.03 -15.72
CA VAL A 314 -9.62 -3.20 -16.39
C VAL A 314 -9.55 -4.25 -17.49
N ASN A 315 -8.44 -4.32 -18.22
CA ASN A 315 -8.24 -5.37 -19.22
C ASN A 315 -8.14 -6.77 -18.58
N LEU A 316 -7.65 -6.87 -17.34
CA LEU A 316 -7.50 -8.14 -16.63
C LEU A 316 -8.78 -8.61 -15.95
N LYS A 317 -9.44 -7.73 -15.17
CA LYS A 317 -10.68 -8.06 -14.44
C LYS A 317 -11.66 -6.87 -14.46
N PRO A 318 -12.34 -6.59 -15.58
CA PRO A 318 -13.12 -5.37 -15.77
C PRO A 318 -14.28 -5.18 -14.77
N SER A 319 -14.81 -6.29 -14.24
CA SER A 319 -15.98 -6.30 -13.35
C SER A 319 -15.64 -6.57 -11.88
N SER A 320 -14.36 -6.61 -11.50
CA SER A 320 -14.01 -6.74 -10.08
C SER A 320 -14.34 -5.44 -9.33
N PRO A 321 -14.72 -5.50 -8.05
CA PRO A 321 -14.96 -4.31 -7.23
C PRO A 321 -13.78 -3.32 -7.25
N GLU A 322 -12.55 -3.83 -7.16
CA GLU A 322 -11.34 -3.00 -7.16
C GLU A 322 -11.12 -2.31 -8.51
N ALA A 323 -11.36 -3.02 -9.61
CA ALA A 323 -11.25 -2.44 -10.95
C ALA A 323 -12.32 -1.36 -11.19
N LEU A 324 -13.56 -1.59 -10.75
CA LEU A 324 -14.65 -0.62 -10.86
C LEU A 324 -14.40 0.60 -9.97
N TYR A 325 -13.94 0.40 -8.74
CA TYR A 325 -13.56 1.49 -7.84
C TYR A 325 -12.44 2.35 -8.41
N LEU A 326 -11.35 1.73 -8.90
CA LEU A 326 -10.23 2.48 -9.47
C LEU A 326 -10.63 3.19 -10.78
N GLN A 327 -11.49 2.59 -11.61
CA GLN A 327 -12.09 3.28 -12.76
C GLN A 327 -12.94 4.46 -12.33
N TYR A 328 -13.81 4.30 -11.33
CA TYR A 328 -14.64 5.36 -10.79
C TYR A 328 -13.79 6.55 -10.36
N ARG A 329 -12.70 6.29 -9.61
CA ARG A 329 -11.74 7.30 -9.19
C ARG A 329 -11.03 7.97 -10.38
N LEU A 330 -10.67 7.20 -11.41
CA LEU A 330 -10.10 7.75 -12.64
C LEU A 330 -11.08 8.69 -13.34
N MET A 331 -12.37 8.34 -13.41
CA MET A 331 -13.39 9.20 -14.04
C MET A 331 -13.56 10.52 -13.29
N ILE A 332 -13.48 10.53 -11.96
CA ILE A 332 -13.43 11.79 -11.19
C ILE A 332 -12.21 12.62 -11.55
N VAL A 333 -11.02 12.01 -11.58
CA VAL A 333 -9.76 12.70 -11.91
C VAL A 333 -9.79 13.31 -13.32
N GLU A 334 -10.44 12.62 -14.26
CA GLU A 334 -10.61 13.09 -15.64
C GLU A 334 -11.80 14.07 -15.81
N GLY A 335 -12.60 14.29 -14.77
CA GLY A 335 -13.79 15.14 -14.80
C GLY A 335 -15.00 14.53 -15.51
N ASP A 336 -15.00 13.22 -15.77
CA ASP A 336 -16.12 12.46 -16.37
C ASP A 336 -17.07 11.94 -15.28
N PHE A 337 -17.80 12.87 -14.65
CA PHE A 337 -18.70 12.56 -13.54
C PHE A 337 -19.89 11.68 -13.95
N GLN A 338 -20.34 11.74 -15.21
CA GLN A 338 -21.41 10.87 -15.71
C GLN A 338 -20.96 9.41 -15.73
N LYS A 339 -19.76 9.14 -16.23
CA LYS A 339 -19.22 7.78 -16.21
C LYS A 339 -18.86 7.31 -14.81
N ALA A 340 -18.42 8.22 -13.93
CA ALA A 340 -18.25 7.93 -12.52
C ALA A 340 -19.56 7.42 -11.89
N LEU A 341 -20.70 8.08 -12.13
CA LEU A 341 -22.02 7.64 -11.64
C LEU A 341 -22.41 6.24 -12.13
N LEU A 342 -22.14 5.92 -13.40
CA LEU A 342 -22.39 4.59 -13.94
C LEU A 342 -21.60 3.51 -13.20
N LEU A 343 -20.32 3.76 -12.95
CA LEU A 343 -19.42 2.82 -12.26
C LEU A 343 -19.79 2.64 -10.79
N ILE A 344 -20.25 3.69 -10.09
CA ILE A 344 -20.75 3.58 -8.72
C ILE A 344 -22.02 2.72 -8.66
N ASN A 345 -22.95 2.88 -9.61
CA ASN A 345 -24.13 2.02 -9.68
C ASN A 345 -23.74 0.54 -9.87
N GLN A 346 -22.76 0.26 -10.74
CA GLN A 346 -22.24 -1.10 -10.92
C GLN A 346 -21.60 -1.65 -9.63
N LEU A 347 -20.88 -0.83 -8.87
CA LEU A 347 -20.34 -1.23 -7.57
C LEU A 347 -21.43 -1.58 -6.57
N LEU A 348 -22.53 -0.81 -6.52
CA LEU A 348 -23.66 -1.04 -5.62
C LEU A 348 -24.45 -2.32 -5.95
N GLU A 349 -24.30 -2.87 -7.16
CA GLU A 349 -24.88 -4.15 -7.55
C GLU A 349 -24.05 -5.37 -7.10
N ILE A 350 -22.82 -5.15 -6.61
CA ILE A 350 -21.89 -6.22 -6.21
C ILE A 350 -21.90 -6.40 -4.69
N ASP A 351 -21.75 -7.65 -4.24
CA ASP A 351 -21.47 -7.97 -2.84
C ASP A 351 -20.04 -7.60 -2.47
N LEU A 352 -19.90 -6.57 -1.61
CA LEU A 352 -18.62 -6.03 -1.18
C LEU A 352 -18.00 -6.76 0.03
N GLU A 353 -18.62 -7.80 0.61
CA GLU A 353 -18.08 -8.46 1.82
C GLU A 353 -16.65 -8.97 1.67
N ARG A 354 -16.22 -9.27 0.44
CA ARG A 354 -14.87 -9.76 0.11
C ARG A 354 -14.08 -8.79 -0.76
N ALA A 355 -14.62 -7.61 -1.03
CA ALA A 355 -14.01 -6.60 -1.86
C ALA A 355 -12.98 -5.81 -1.06
N VAL A 356 -11.84 -5.54 -1.69
CA VAL A 356 -10.74 -4.80 -1.08
C VAL A 356 -10.78 -3.34 -1.55
N ILE A 357 -11.79 -2.60 -1.11
CA ILE A 357 -12.00 -1.18 -1.47
C ILE A 357 -12.33 -0.33 -0.24
N PRO A 358 -11.95 0.95 -0.20
CA PRO A 358 -12.08 1.77 1.00
C PRO A 358 -13.48 2.40 1.20
N LEU A 359 -14.51 1.89 0.51
CA LEU A 359 -15.87 2.43 0.55
C LEU A 359 -16.88 1.33 0.86
N SER A 360 -17.77 1.61 1.82
CA SER A 360 -18.94 0.79 2.11
C SER A 360 -20.10 1.06 1.13
N ASN A 361 -21.13 0.20 1.13
CA ASN A 361 -22.37 0.48 0.38
C ASN A 361 -23.02 1.80 0.80
N TYR A 362 -22.94 2.17 2.07
CA TYR A 362 -23.41 3.47 2.56
C TYR A 362 -22.60 4.62 1.94
N ASP A 363 -21.27 4.51 1.96
CA ASP A 363 -20.39 5.52 1.37
C ASP A 363 -20.63 5.69 -0.13
N LEU A 364 -20.77 4.58 -0.87
CA LEU A 364 -21.07 4.58 -2.30
C LEU A 364 -22.43 5.21 -2.59
N THR A 365 -23.46 4.90 -1.82
CA THR A 365 -24.81 5.48 -1.98
C THR A 365 -24.78 6.98 -1.72
N ALA A 366 -24.12 7.42 -0.63
CA ALA A 366 -23.98 8.83 -0.31
C ALA A 366 -23.20 9.58 -1.41
N THR A 367 -22.11 8.98 -1.89
CA THR A 367 -21.28 9.52 -2.98
C THR A 367 -22.07 9.63 -4.29
N LEU A 368 -22.85 8.62 -4.65
CA LEU A 368 -23.72 8.62 -5.83
C LEU A 368 -24.68 9.81 -5.80
N LEU A 369 -25.40 9.99 -4.68
CA LEU A 369 -26.35 11.09 -4.49
C LEU A 369 -25.64 12.45 -4.59
N GLN A 370 -24.51 12.62 -3.91
CA GLN A 370 -23.77 13.87 -3.90
C GLN A 370 -23.24 14.25 -5.30
N ILE A 371 -22.76 13.28 -6.10
CA ILE A 371 -22.36 13.55 -7.48
C ILE A 371 -23.58 13.87 -8.35
N GLN A 372 -24.69 13.12 -8.22
CA GLN A 372 -25.92 13.36 -8.99
C GLN A 372 -26.49 14.75 -8.77
N GLU A 373 -26.56 15.20 -7.52
CA GLU A 373 -27.10 16.51 -7.16
C GLU A 373 -26.22 17.67 -7.62
N ASN A 374 -24.91 17.46 -7.67
CA ASN A 374 -23.93 18.49 -8.00
C ASN A 374 -23.34 18.36 -9.42
N LEU A 375 -23.90 17.48 -10.25
CA LEU A 375 -23.33 17.09 -11.54
C LEU A 375 -23.01 18.29 -12.44
N ASN A 376 -23.99 19.19 -12.61
CA ASN A 376 -23.86 20.38 -13.46
C ASN A 376 -22.75 21.34 -12.99
N LEU A 377 -22.42 21.34 -11.70
CA LEU A 377 -21.38 22.19 -11.13
C LEU A 377 -19.99 21.54 -11.23
N LEU A 378 -19.94 20.23 -11.01
CA LEU A 378 -18.72 19.44 -11.11
C LEU A 378 -18.18 19.40 -12.55
N GLU A 379 -19.06 19.37 -13.54
CA GLU A 379 -18.71 19.38 -14.99
C GLU A 379 -18.24 20.74 -15.53
N LEU A 380 -18.37 21.84 -14.77
CA LEU A 380 -17.85 23.14 -15.20
C LEU A 380 -16.34 23.05 -15.46
N GLN A 381 -15.84 23.69 -16.50
CA GLN A 381 -14.39 23.71 -16.75
C GLN A 381 -13.69 24.62 -15.73
N GLU A 382 -12.46 24.29 -15.38
CA GLU A 382 -11.63 25.17 -14.56
C GLU A 382 -11.22 26.41 -15.37
N GLU A 383 -11.38 27.60 -14.80
CA GLU A 383 -10.99 28.84 -15.47
C GLU A 383 -9.62 29.33 -14.99
N SER A 384 -8.77 29.71 -15.94
CA SER A 384 -7.44 30.27 -15.67
C SER A 384 -7.49 31.62 -14.95
N ASN A 385 -8.62 32.34 -15.00
CA ASN A 385 -8.80 33.64 -14.37
C ASN A 385 -9.87 33.57 -13.29
N PHE A 386 -9.67 32.69 -12.30
CA PHE A 386 -10.57 32.56 -11.17
C PHE A 386 -10.67 33.89 -10.39
N PRO A 387 -11.88 34.41 -10.12
CA PRO A 387 -12.06 35.77 -9.58
C PRO A 387 -11.76 35.90 -8.08
N LEU A 388 -11.29 34.83 -7.44
CA LEU A 388 -10.88 34.83 -6.05
C LEU A 388 -9.40 34.51 -5.95
N LYS A 389 -8.71 35.17 -5.02
CA LYS A 389 -7.37 34.75 -4.61
C LYS A 389 -7.50 33.85 -3.39
N ILE A 390 -6.91 32.66 -3.47
CA ILE A 390 -6.98 31.67 -2.39
C ILE A 390 -5.57 31.38 -1.88
N GLU A 391 -5.42 31.37 -0.56
CA GLU A 391 -4.22 30.90 0.12
C GLU A 391 -4.59 29.81 1.12
N LEU A 392 -3.96 28.64 1.00
CA LEU A 392 -4.08 27.58 2.00
C LEU A 392 -3.10 27.85 3.15
N LEU A 393 -3.65 27.96 4.36
CA LEU A 393 -2.91 28.06 5.61
C LEU A 393 -2.98 26.73 6.34
N THR A 394 -1.87 26.22 6.85
CA THR A 394 -1.83 24.99 7.64
C THR A 394 -0.93 25.10 8.86
N GLY A 395 -1.12 24.19 9.82
CA GLY A 395 -0.25 24.06 10.97
C GLY A 395 -0.68 22.92 11.89
N SER A 396 0.22 22.48 12.76
CA SER A 396 -0.06 21.41 13.73
C SER A 396 -1.00 21.85 14.87
N HIS A 397 -1.23 23.17 15.03
CA HIS A 397 -2.20 23.75 15.94
C HIS A 397 -3.07 24.81 15.25
N LYS A 398 -4.35 24.87 15.62
CA LYS A 398 -5.36 25.77 15.04
C LYS A 398 -5.01 27.26 15.13
N ASP A 399 -4.24 27.66 16.16
CA ASP A 399 -3.90 29.05 16.42
C ASP A 399 -2.58 29.48 15.73
N THR A 400 -1.88 28.55 15.09
CA THR A 400 -0.57 28.76 14.45
C THR A 400 -0.58 28.24 13.02
N LEU A 401 -1.35 28.88 12.14
CA LEU A 401 -1.43 28.51 10.72
C LEU A 401 -0.52 29.40 9.88
N ALA A 402 0.21 28.79 8.94
CA ALA A 402 1.10 29.46 8.02
C ALA A 402 0.79 29.07 6.57
N LYS A 403 1.10 29.96 5.63
CA LYS A 403 0.91 29.71 4.20
C LYS A 403 1.78 28.56 3.72
N VAL A 404 1.17 27.59 3.04
CA VAL A 404 1.86 26.47 2.42
C VAL A 404 2.17 26.78 0.95
N LYS A 405 3.29 26.24 0.46
CA LYS A 405 3.64 26.31 -0.95
C LYS A 405 3.07 25.09 -1.68
N GLU A 406 2.63 25.31 -2.92
CA GLU A 406 2.27 24.23 -3.82
C GLU A 406 3.53 23.51 -4.29
N ASP A 407 3.48 22.18 -4.25
CA ASP A 407 4.41 21.31 -4.97
C ASP A 407 3.81 20.98 -6.35
N ARG A 408 4.67 20.56 -7.27
CA ARG A 408 4.24 20.14 -8.61
C ARG A 408 4.39 18.64 -8.75
N ILE A 409 3.27 17.93 -8.88
CA ILE A 409 3.23 16.49 -9.13
C ILE A 409 2.53 16.29 -10.49
N ASP A 410 3.21 15.64 -11.42
CA ASP A 410 2.83 15.59 -12.84
C ASP A 410 2.57 17.00 -13.43
N LYS A 411 1.33 17.26 -13.83
CA LYS A 411 0.85 18.54 -14.39
C LYS A 411 0.01 19.33 -13.38
N ASN A 412 -0.11 18.87 -12.15
CA ASN A 412 -0.98 19.44 -11.13
C ASN A 412 -0.17 20.11 -10.03
N ASN A 413 -0.72 21.20 -9.52
CA ASN A 413 -0.24 21.82 -8.29
C ASN A 413 -0.95 21.15 -7.11
N ILE A 414 -0.19 20.67 -6.14
CA ILE A 414 -0.70 19.93 -4.98
C ILE A 414 -0.03 20.49 -3.73
N TYR A 415 -0.82 20.77 -2.70
CA TYR A 415 -0.29 21.16 -1.39
C TYR A 415 0.03 19.92 -0.54
N SER A 416 1.24 19.83 -0.01
CA SER A 416 1.60 18.79 0.96
C SER A 416 1.15 19.22 2.37
N VAL A 417 0.33 18.40 3.03
CA VAL A 417 -0.22 18.71 4.38
C VAL A 417 -0.08 17.53 5.32
N GLU A 418 0.03 17.79 6.62
CA GLU A 418 0.16 16.74 7.64
C GLU A 418 -1.22 16.21 8.06
N SER A 419 -1.33 14.89 8.20
CA SER A 419 -2.50 14.23 8.80
C SER A 419 -2.71 14.72 10.23
N GLN A 420 -3.97 14.89 10.62
CA GLN A 420 -4.39 15.50 11.90
C GLN A 420 -3.96 16.97 12.08
N GLY A 421 -3.28 17.56 11.09
CA GLY A 421 -3.01 18.99 11.05
C GLY A 421 -4.27 19.81 10.79
N PHE A 422 -4.19 21.10 11.08
CA PHE A 422 -5.25 22.06 10.83
C PHE A 422 -5.00 22.78 9.50
N GLY A 423 -6.10 23.07 8.80
CA GLY A 423 -6.14 23.83 7.55
C GLY A 423 -7.18 24.94 7.61
N GLN A 424 -6.90 26.05 6.91
CA GLN A 424 -7.83 27.15 6.75
C GLN A 424 -7.58 27.83 5.39
N LEU A 425 -8.65 28.20 4.69
CA LEU A 425 -8.56 28.96 3.45
C LEU A 425 -8.70 30.44 3.75
N LYS A 426 -7.76 31.24 3.24
CA LYS A 426 -7.91 32.69 3.15
C LYS A 426 -8.36 33.04 1.74
N ILE A 427 -9.53 33.66 1.64
CA ILE A 427 -10.22 33.91 0.37
C ILE A 427 -10.44 35.40 0.22
N GLU A 428 -9.91 35.97 -0.86
CA GLU A 428 -10.04 37.40 -1.19
C GLU A 428 -10.81 37.54 -2.52
N ASN A 429 -11.84 38.39 -2.54
CA ASN A 429 -12.61 38.66 -3.75
C ASN A 429 -11.91 39.73 -4.60
N LEU A 430 -11.33 39.33 -5.73
CA LEU A 430 -10.67 40.25 -6.67
C LEU A 430 -11.62 40.85 -7.71
N ALA A 431 -12.86 40.38 -7.80
CA ALA A 431 -13.84 40.90 -8.73
C ALA A 431 -14.38 42.27 -8.29
N ALA A 432 -14.90 43.02 -9.27
CA ALA A 432 -15.61 44.27 -9.03
C ALA A 432 -17.05 44.08 -8.53
N SER A 433 -17.51 42.83 -8.40
CA SER A 433 -18.85 42.46 -7.95
C SER A 433 -18.79 41.52 -6.75
N THR A 434 -19.84 41.54 -5.94
CA THR A 434 -20.06 40.57 -4.88
C THR A 434 -20.11 39.14 -5.42
N LEU A 435 -19.52 38.19 -4.68
CA LEU A 435 -19.47 36.77 -5.05
C LEU A 435 -19.95 35.89 -3.90
N TYR A 436 -20.73 34.86 -4.24
CA TYR A 436 -21.10 33.76 -3.34
C TYR A 436 -20.16 32.59 -3.60
N VAL A 437 -19.60 32.01 -2.55
CA VAL A 437 -18.60 30.93 -2.69
C VAL A 437 -19.10 29.66 -2.04
N TYR A 438 -18.95 28.56 -2.77
CA TYR A 438 -19.34 27.22 -2.37
C TYR A 438 -18.16 26.27 -2.49
N ALA A 439 -18.19 25.18 -1.72
CA ALA A 439 -17.15 24.16 -1.78
C ALA A 439 -17.76 22.76 -1.91
N ILE A 440 -17.22 21.99 -2.83
CA ILE A 440 -17.42 20.54 -2.90
C ILE A 440 -16.07 19.89 -2.64
N LYS A 441 -16.02 18.95 -1.69
CA LYS A 441 -14.83 18.19 -1.35
C LYS A 441 -14.97 16.77 -1.89
N ILE A 442 -13.89 16.26 -2.45
CA ILE A 442 -13.68 14.85 -2.74
C ILE A 442 -12.51 14.39 -1.88
N ASP A 443 -12.74 13.47 -0.96
CA ASP A 443 -11.69 12.95 -0.07
C ASP A 443 -10.76 11.94 -0.77
N SER A 444 -9.75 11.46 -0.05
CA SER A 444 -8.75 10.53 -0.56
C SER A 444 -9.30 9.15 -0.94
N ASP A 445 -10.43 8.73 -0.38
CA ASP A 445 -11.15 7.50 -0.74
C ASP A 445 -12.18 7.75 -1.86
N GLY A 446 -12.43 9.02 -2.21
CA GLY A 446 -13.37 9.42 -3.24
C GLY A 446 -14.78 9.69 -2.73
N ARG A 447 -15.01 9.91 -1.43
CA ARG A 447 -16.31 10.38 -0.95
C ARG A 447 -16.49 11.83 -1.36
N VAL A 448 -17.68 12.16 -1.85
CA VAL A 448 -18.03 13.52 -2.26
C VAL A 448 -18.92 14.16 -1.20
N THR A 449 -18.58 15.36 -0.76
CA THR A 449 -19.36 16.14 0.21
C THR A 449 -19.44 17.61 -0.19
N ALA A 450 -20.63 18.17 -0.30
CA ALA A 450 -20.83 19.62 -0.44
C ALA A 450 -20.95 20.31 0.93
N GLY A 451 -20.45 21.54 1.05
CA GLY A 451 -20.51 22.27 2.32
C GLY A 451 -20.24 23.77 2.23
N ARG A 452 -20.56 24.46 3.34
CA ARG A 452 -20.30 25.89 3.54
C ARG A 452 -18.85 26.13 3.96
N LEU A 453 -18.31 27.31 3.62
CA LEU A 453 -16.96 27.72 4.01
C LEU A 453 -16.91 28.58 5.27
N TRP A 454 -18.03 29.11 5.74
CA TRP A 454 -18.07 30.08 6.85
C TRP A 454 -19.30 29.88 7.73
N GLU A 455 -19.22 30.34 8.98
CA GLU A 455 -20.37 30.57 9.87
C GLU A 455 -20.88 32.01 9.82
N ASN A 456 -20.13 32.93 9.19
CA ASN A 456 -20.51 34.33 9.08
C ASN A 456 -21.77 34.47 8.19
N GLU A 457 -22.93 34.58 8.83
CA GLU A 457 -24.22 34.73 8.15
C GLU A 457 -24.25 35.94 7.21
N GLY A 458 -23.50 37.00 7.50
CA GLY A 458 -23.38 38.15 6.59
C GLY A 458 -22.70 37.80 5.27
N VAL A 459 -21.63 37.01 5.30
CA VAL A 459 -20.95 36.53 4.09
C VAL A 459 -21.84 35.52 3.35
N LEU A 460 -22.54 34.65 4.09
CA LEU A 460 -23.44 33.65 3.49
C LEU A 460 -24.66 34.30 2.81
N SER A 461 -25.26 35.33 3.41
CA SER A 461 -26.47 35.98 2.91
C SER A 461 -26.18 37.06 1.89
N ASN A 462 -25.12 37.84 2.09
CA ASN A 462 -24.83 39.03 1.29
C ASN A 462 -23.69 38.81 0.30
N GLY A 463 -23.01 37.67 0.37
CA GLY A 463 -21.82 37.36 -0.43
C GLY A 463 -20.57 38.09 0.04
N LEU A 464 -19.42 37.61 -0.43
CA LEU A 464 -18.11 38.22 -0.22
C LEU A 464 -18.00 39.48 -1.09
N GLN A 465 -17.85 40.65 -0.48
CA GLN A 465 -17.83 41.94 -1.17
C GLN A 465 -16.53 42.13 -1.96
N PRO A 466 -16.51 43.02 -2.98
CA PRO A 466 -15.28 43.37 -3.70
C PRO A 466 -14.14 43.78 -2.76
N GLN A 467 -12.95 43.21 -2.96
CA GLN A 467 -11.74 43.44 -2.14
C GLN A 467 -11.86 42.97 -0.67
N GLU A 468 -12.97 42.34 -0.29
CA GLU A 468 -13.12 41.73 1.02
C GLU A 468 -12.30 40.43 1.09
N THR A 469 -11.68 40.20 2.25
CA THR A 469 -10.93 38.99 2.55
C THR A 469 -11.53 38.33 3.78
N GLU A 470 -11.86 37.05 3.65
CA GLU A 470 -12.44 36.26 4.73
C GLU A 470 -11.71 34.92 4.91
N LEU A 471 -11.72 34.43 6.15
CA LEU A 471 -11.14 33.14 6.51
C LEU A 471 -12.23 32.09 6.61
N SER A 472 -12.01 30.92 6.00
CA SER A 472 -12.93 29.79 6.16
C SER A 472 -12.96 29.27 7.60
N TYR A 473 -13.90 28.36 7.90
CA TYR A 473 -13.75 27.49 9.08
C TYR A 473 -12.37 26.83 9.08
N THR A 474 -11.80 26.66 10.27
CA THR A 474 -10.64 25.78 10.43
C THR A 474 -11.11 24.35 10.30
N PHE A 475 -10.50 23.59 9.40
CA PHE A 475 -10.73 22.17 9.24
C PHE A 475 -9.53 21.36 9.67
N VAL A 476 -9.76 20.08 9.95
CA VAL A 476 -8.70 19.13 10.27
C VAL A 476 -8.51 18.19 9.09
N PHE A 477 -7.27 17.88 8.73
CA PHE A 477 -6.93 16.88 7.72
C PHE A 477 -7.05 15.46 8.30
N ASN A 478 -8.30 15.07 8.58
CA ASN A 478 -8.65 13.77 9.18
C ASN A 478 -8.89 12.67 8.16
N ASP A 479 -8.82 12.97 6.87
CA ASP A 479 -9.01 11.95 5.83
C ASP A 479 -7.82 10.99 5.83
N ARG A 480 -8.02 9.80 5.25
CA ARG A 480 -6.93 8.85 5.02
C ARG A 480 -5.84 9.51 4.19
N LEU A 481 -4.61 9.01 4.34
CA LEU A 481 -3.46 9.48 3.56
C LEU A 481 -3.78 9.41 2.07
N GLY A 482 -3.43 10.46 1.33
CA GLY A 482 -3.69 10.54 -0.10
C GLY A 482 -4.14 11.92 -0.58
N VAL A 483 -4.46 12.01 -1.87
CA VAL A 483 -4.88 13.27 -2.50
C VAL A 483 -6.36 13.50 -2.30
N CYS A 484 -6.70 14.66 -1.75
CA CYS A 484 -8.05 15.20 -1.70
C CYS A 484 -8.18 16.36 -2.68
N GLU A 485 -9.39 16.56 -3.20
CA GLU A 485 -9.72 17.68 -4.07
C GLU A 485 -10.80 18.55 -3.41
N ARG A 486 -10.67 19.86 -3.51
CA ARG A 486 -11.68 20.83 -3.10
C ARG A 486 -12.01 21.73 -4.28
N TYR A 487 -13.21 21.58 -4.79
CA TYR A 487 -13.79 22.37 -5.87
C TYR A 487 -14.39 23.61 -5.25
N LEU A 488 -13.78 24.76 -5.51
CA LEU A 488 -14.30 26.06 -5.13
C LEU A 488 -15.10 26.64 -6.29
N LEU A 489 -16.35 27.00 -5.99
CA LEU A 489 -17.29 27.56 -6.95
C LEU A 489 -17.61 28.98 -6.53
N SER A 490 -17.42 29.96 -7.42
CA SER A 490 -17.85 31.34 -7.19
C SER A 490 -19.03 31.68 -8.10
N SER A 491 -20.08 32.27 -7.54
CA SER A 491 -21.25 32.71 -8.29
C SER A 491 -21.60 34.18 -8.03
N ARG A 492 -22.21 34.84 -9.01
CA ARG A 492 -22.80 36.18 -8.85
C ARG A 492 -24.20 36.17 -8.25
N ILE A 493 -24.81 34.99 -8.13
CA ILE A 493 -26.14 34.78 -7.56
C ILE A 493 -26.09 33.72 -6.47
N ILE A 494 -27.06 33.72 -5.57
CA ILE A 494 -27.18 32.68 -4.55
C ILE A 494 -27.67 31.40 -5.21
N ILE A 495 -26.95 30.30 -4.97
CA ILE A 495 -27.32 28.94 -5.35
C ILE A 495 -27.95 28.27 -4.13
N SER A 496 -29.28 28.34 -4.00
CA SER A 496 -30.02 27.96 -2.80
C SER A 496 -29.85 26.49 -2.37
N HIS A 497 -29.64 25.55 -3.30
CA HIS A 497 -29.48 24.13 -2.98
C HIS A 497 -28.12 23.78 -2.35
N LEU A 498 -27.05 24.53 -2.66
CA LEU A 498 -25.75 24.39 -2.00
C LEU A 498 -25.72 25.09 -0.63
N SER A 499 -26.70 25.93 -0.35
CA SER A 499 -26.78 26.72 0.88
C SER A 499 -27.32 25.92 2.06
N VAL A 500 -27.91 24.74 1.88
CA VAL A 500 -28.59 23.99 2.96
C VAL A 500 -27.99 22.60 3.13
N PRO A 501 -27.50 22.20 4.32
CA PRO A 501 -27.13 20.81 4.59
C PRO A 501 -28.38 19.93 4.53
N GLN A 502 -28.44 19.01 3.57
CA GLN A 502 -29.59 18.13 3.36
C GLN A 502 -29.84 17.11 4.50
N PHE A 503 -28.94 17.01 5.48
CA PHE A 503 -29.09 16.07 6.61
C PHE A 503 -30.01 16.57 7.73
N LEU A 504 -30.43 17.84 7.73
CA LEU A 504 -31.15 18.42 8.89
C LEU A 504 -32.68 18.32 8.83
N PHE A 505 -33.27 17.96 7.70
CA PHE A 505 -34.72 17.92 7.58
C PHE A 505 -35.16 16.66 6.86
N ASN A 506 -35.88 15.80 7.58
CA ASN A 506 -36.62 14.63 7.08
C ASN A 506 -37.83 15.07 6.22
N VAL A 507 -37.61 16.08 5.37
CA VAL A 507 -38.59 16.76 4.54
C VAL A 507 -38.01 16.71 3.14
N ALA A 508 -38.78 16.15 2.20
CA ALA A 508 -38.40 16.20 0.80
C ALA A 508 -38.04 17.64 0.41
N PRO A 509 -36.92 17.86 -0.31
CA PRO A 509 -36.55 19.20 -0.73
C PRO A 509 -37.76 19.84 -1.44
N PRO A 510 -37.97 21.15 -1.32
CA PRO A 510 -38.92 21.81 -2.22
C PRO A 510 -38.49 21.46 -3.65
N GLU A 511 -39.40 20.85 -4.43
CA GLU A 511 -39.15 20.49 -5.82
C GLU A 511 -38.73 21.75 -6.58
N ILE A 512 -37.44 21.93 -6.78
CA ILE A 512 -36.92 22.82 -7.81
C ILE A 512 -36.87 21.97 -9.07
N ASN A 513 -37.64 22.40 -10.05
CA ASN A 513 -37.75 21.74 -11.34
C ASN A 513 -36.34 21.66 -11.95
N ARG A 514 -35.94 20.49 -12.47
CA ARG A 514 -34.67 20.30 -13.19
C ARG A 514 -34.46 21.37 -14.27
N ASP A 515 -35.56 21.90 -14.80
CA ASP A 515 -35.59 22.95 -15.81
C ASP A 515 -34.97 24.31 -15.35
N ASP A 516 -34.90 24.62 -14.05
CA ASP A 516 -34.36 25.92 -13.59
C ASP A 516 -32.83 26.01 -13.73
N LEU A 517 -32.12 24.87 -13.73
CA LEU A 517 -30.67 24.81 -13.92
C LEU A 517 -30.27 24.94 -15.40
N ASP A 518 -31.15 24.55 -16.32
CA ASP A 518 -30.96 24.73 -17.78
C ASP A 518 -31.30 26.16 -18.24
N VAL A 519 -32.20 26.85 -17.53
CA VAL A 519 -32.62 28.23 -17.84
C VAL A 519 -31.60 29.28 -17.37
N ILE A 520 -30.88 29.00 -16.28
CA ILE A 520 -29.76 29.82 -15.82
C ILE A 520 -28.54 29.37 -16.61
N ASN A 521 -27.98 30.21 -17.47
CA ASN A 521 -26.71 29.91 -18.16
C ASN A 521 -25.56 29.85 -17.13
N LEU A 522 -25.48 28.75 -16.37
CA LEU A 522 -24.59 28.55 -15.22
C LEU A 522 -23.13 28.74 -15.61
N LYS A 523 -22.77 28.39 -16.84
CA LYS A 523 -21.43 28.60 -17.41
C LYS A 523 -20.98 30.07 -17.40
N ASN A 524 -21.91 31.01 -17.43
CA ASN A 524 -21.59 32.45 -17.40
C ASN A 524 -21.66 33.06 -16.00
N LEU A 525 -22.22 32.34 -15.03
CA LEU A 525 -22.52 32.85 -13.70
C LEU A 525 -21.72 32.17 -12.61
N VAL A 526 -21.18 30.97 -12.87
CA VAL A 526 -20.42 30.17 -11.91
C VAL A 526 -19.06 29.84 -12.52
N VAL A 527 -18.01 30.18 -11.78
CA VAL A 527 -16.63 29.86 -12.12
C VAL A 527 -16.11 28.83 -11.12
N LYS A 528 -15.24 27.91 -11.58
CA LYS A 528 -14.68 26.81 -10.79
C LYS A 528 -13.16 26.88 -10.74
N GLN A 529 -12.60 26.59 -9.57
CA GLN A 529 -11.18 26.28 -9.37
C GLN A 529 -11.04 25.03 -8.50
N VAL A 530 -10.04 24.20 -8.77
CA VAL A 530 -9.78 22.98 -7.99
C VAL A 530 -8.50 23.16 -7.17
N ILE A 531 -8.62 22.99 -5.86
CA ILE A 531 -7.49 22.91 -4.94
C ILE A 531 -7.22 21.45 -4.62
N ARG A 532 -5.99 21.00 -4.80
CA ARG A 532 -5.57 19.64 -4.44
C ARG A 532 -4.60 19.67 -3.29
N TYR A 533 -4.79 18.81 -2.30
CA TYR A 533 -3.83 18.64 -1.23
C TYR A 533 -3.61 17.15 -0.95
N GLN A 534 -2.35 16.79 -0.74
CA GLN A 534 -1.91 15.46 -0.37
C GLN A 534 -1.69 15.39 1.13
N ILE A 535 -2.45 14.53 1.80
CA ILE A 535 -2.31 14.28 3.23
C ILE A 535 -1.19 13.25 3.43
N LEU A 536 -0.16 13.69 4.13
CA LEU A 536 1.04 12.95 4.49
C LEU A 536 0.97 12.52 5.98
N PRO A 537 1.70 11.47 6.39
CA PRO A 537 1.82 11.14 7.80
C PRO A 537 2.45 12.30 8.60
N PRO A 538 2.21 12.40 9.92
CA PRO A 538 2.73 13.49 10.75
C PRO A 538 4.27 13.56 10.73
N SER A 539 4.85 14.76 10.72
CA SER A 539 6.32 14.94 10.69
C SER A 539 7.05 14.37 11.91
N SER A 540 6.38 14.19 13.05
CA SER A 540 6.94 13.45 14.20
C SER A 540 7.20 11.96 13.90
N GLU A 541 6.52 11.38 12.91
CA GLU A 541 6.77 10.03 12.37
C GLU A 541 7.85 10.04 11.25
N ILE A 542 8.24 11.22 10.75
CA ILE A 542 9.24 11.36 9.68
C ILE A 542 10.63 11.76 10.25
N CYS A 543 10.67 12.50 11.37
CA CYS A 543 11.90 12.96 12.02
C CYS A 543 12.34 12.12 13.23
N SER A 544 11.48 11.26 13.76
CA SER A 544 11.93 10.03 14.41
C SER A 544 11.87 8.94 13.34
N GLY A 545 12.75 7.94 13.35
CA GLY A 545 12.66 6.80 12.43
C GLY A 545 11.42 5.91 12.68
N ASN A 546 10.28 6.51 13.06
CA ASN A 546 9.06 5.87 13.49
C ASN A 546 8.05 5.85 12.36
N THR A 547 8.04 4.73 11.65
CA THR A 547 6.81 4.00 11.31
C THR A 547 5.50 4.73 11.46
N ILE A 548 4.82 4.87 10.32
CA ILE A 548 3.37 4.85 10.18
C ILE A 548 2.80 3.98 11.32
N LYS A 549 2.14 4.58 12.32
CA LYS A 549 1.29 3.80 13.21
C LYS A 549 0.17 3.23 12.34
N PRO A 550 0.07 1.91 12.20
CA PRO A 550 -0.95 1.28 11.39
C PRO A 550 -2.27 1.35 12.16
N THR A 551 -2.96 2.47 11.97
CA THR A 551 -4.35 2.59 12.36
C THR A 551 -5.13 1.85 11.29
N SER A 552 -5.56 0.62 11.62
CA SER A 552 -6.52 -0.18 10.84
C SER A 552 -6.39 -0.01 9.32
N ILE A 553 -5.33 -0.62 8.77
CA ILE A 553 -5.32 -1.03 7.36
C ILE A 553 -6.29 -2.21 7.26
N ALA A 554 -7.59 -1.92 7.36
CA ALA A 554 -8.61 -2.77 6.78
C ALA A 554 -8.61 -2.43 5.29
N ILE A 555 -7.87 -3.26 4.55
CA ILE A 555 -7.90 -3.40 3.11
C ILE A 555 -8.93 -4.47 2.80
#